data_AF-A0A270NCR7-F1
#
_entry.id   AF-A0A270NCR7-F1
#
_cell.length_a   1.000
_cell.length_b   1.000
_cell.length_c   1.000
_cell.angle_alpha   90.00
_cell.angle_beta   90.00
_cell.angle_gamma   90.00
#
_symmetry.space_group_name_H-M   'P 1'
#
loop_
_entity.id
_entity.type
_entity.pdbx_description
1 polymer ?
#
loop_
_entity_poly.entity_id
_entity_poly.type
_entity_poly.pdbx_seq_one_letter_code
_entity_poly.pdbx_strand_id
1 'polypeptide(L)'
;MSRITRRSYTDEFKHQAVELAESLGPAAAARQLEMSVKTLANWLDAVRAGRSLTSEARRPTTDLESEISRLRAENASLKMEREILKKAAAFFAR
;
A
#
# COMPACT_ATOMS: atom_id res chain seq x y z
N MET A 1 9.23 7.60 -16.10
CA MET A 1 7.99 6.86 -15.81
C MET A 1 7.10 7.74 -14.94
N SER A 2 5.94 8.16 -15.44
CA SER A 2 5.03 9.05 -14.70
C SER A 2 4.38 8.30 -13.54
N ARG A 3 4.57 8.76 -12.31
CA ARG A 3 3.98 8.16 -11.09
C ARG A 3 2.47 8.40 -11.15
N ILE A 4 1.67 7.35 -11.30
CA ILE A 4 0.20 7.45 -11.22
C ILE A 4 -0.15 7.87 -9.78
N THR A 5 -0.56 9.12 -9.62
CA THR A 5 -1.06 9.66 -8.35
C THR A 5 -2.40 8.99 -8.04
N ARG A 6 -2.43 8.12 -7.03
CA ARG A 6 -3.68 7.49 -6.59
C ARG A 6 -4.56 8.53 -5.91
N ARG A 7 -5.83 8.59 -6.32
CA ARG A 7 -6.87 9.44 -5.74
C ARG A 7 -7.13 8.99 -4.29
N SER A 8 -7.00 9.91 -3.35
CA SER A 8 -7.29 9.69 -1.92
C SER A 8 -8.69 10.22 -1.60
N TYR A 9 -9.42 9.51 -0.75
CA TYR A 9 -10.75 9.90 -0.28
C TYR A 9 -10.73 10.01 1.24
N THR A 10 -11.41 11.03 1.76
CA THR A 10 -11.61 11.19 3.20
C THR A 10 -12.50 10.08 3.73
N ASP A 11 -12.38 9.76 5.01
CA ASP A 11 -13.17 8.69 5.62
C ASP A 11 -14.66 9.05 5.63
N GLU A 12 -14.98 10.31 5.89
CA GLU A 12 -16.34 10.86 5.75
C GLU A 12 -16.93 10.60 4.35
N PHE A 13 -16.17 10.91 3.30
CA PHE A 13 -16.63 10.67 1.93
C PHE A 13 -16.90 9.19 1.65
N LYS A 14 -16.06 8.29 2.18
CA LYS A 14 -16.25 6.85 1.99
C LYS A 14 -17.53 6.37 2.68
N HIS A 15 -17.83 6.85 3.88
CA HIS A 15 -19.04 6.50 4.61
C HIS A 15 -20.29 6.98 3.87
N GLN A 16 -20.33 8.26 3.47
CA GLN A 16 -21.43 8.81 2.69
C GLN A 16 -21.61 8.09 1.35
N ALA A 17 -20.51 7.72 0.68
CA ALA A 17 -20.56 6.99 -0.58
C ALA A 17 -21.16 5.59 -0.40
N VAL A 18 -20.82 4.89 0.69
CA VAL A 18 -21.38 3.56 0.99
C VAL A 18 -22.86 3.65 1.34
N GLU A 19 -23.27 4.64 2.14
CA GLU A 19 -24.69 4.87 2.47
C GLU A 19 -25.53 5.13 1.20
N LEU A 20 -24.98 5.93 0.27
CA LEU A 20 -25.60 6.16 -1.04
C LEU A 20 -25.68 4.87 -1.87
N ALA A 21 -24.63 4.04 -1.83
CA ALA A 21 -24.58 2.76 -2.54
C ALA A 21 -25.55 1.72 -1.98
N GLU A 22 -25.84 1.75 -0.69
CA GLU A 22 -26.87 0.90 -0.07
C GLU A 22 -28.28 1.31 -0.51
N SER A 23 -28.51 2.61 -0.71
CA SER A 23 -29.82 3.15 -1.12
C SER A 23 -30.11 2.98 -2.61
N LEU A 24 -29.15 3.31 -3.49
CA LEU A 24 -29.34 3.37 -4.95
C LEU A 24 -28.68 2.21 -5.70
N GLY A 25 -27.87 1.41 -5.01
CA GLY A 25 -27.00 0.41 -5.62
C GLY A 25 -25.64 1.00 -6.05
N PRO A 26 -24.58 0.16 -6.08
CA PRO A 26 -23.20 0.62 -6.28
C PRO A 26 -22.95 1.25 -7.65
N ALA A 27 -23.67 0.83 -8.71
CA ALA A 27 -23.49 1.37 -10.05
C ALA A 27 -24.09 2.78 -10.20
N ALA A 28 -25.28 3.02 -9.63
CA ALA A 28 -25.93 4.32 -9.67
C ALA A 28 -25.19 5.34 -8.79
N ALA A 29 -24.85 4.96 -7.55
CA ALA A 29 -24.09 5.79 -6.63
C ALA A 29 -22.71 6.18 -7.21
N ALA A 30 -21.98 5.23 -7.81
CA ALA A 30 -20.68 5.52 -8.39
C ALA A 30 -20.76 6.48 -9.60
N ARG A 31 -21.84 6.42 -10.40
CA ARG A 31 -22.07 7.39 -11.48
C ARG A 31 -22.33 8.79 -10.94
N GLN A 32 -23.12 8.92 -9.87
CA GLN A 32 -23.42 10.19 -9.23
C GLN A 32 -22.19 10.82 -8.57
N LEU A 33 -21.30 9.99 -8.00
CA LEU A 33 -20.07 10.43 -7.34
C LEU A 33 -18.87 10.54 -8.30
N GLU A 34 -19.07 10.31 -9.60
CA GLU A 34 -18.03 10.29 -10.63
C GLU A 34 -16.80 9.46 -10.23
N MET A 35 -17.08 8.25 -9.72
CA MET A 35 -16.05 7.34 -9.23
C MET A 35 -16.18 5.94 -9.82
N SER A 36 -15.14 5.13 -9.62
CA SER A 36 -15.16 3.75 -10.10
C SER A 36 -16.16 2.90 -9.29
N VAL A 37 -17.08 2.25 -10.00
CA VAL A 37 -18.03 1.27 -9.43
C VAL A 37 -17.28 0.20 -8.62
N LYS A 38 -16.14 -0.27 -9.11
CA LYS A 38 -15.30 -1.27 -8.42
C LYS A 38 -14.77 -0.76 -7.09
N THR A 39 -14.40 0.52 -7.00
CA THR A 39 -13.92 1.12 -5.75
C THR A 39 -15.04 1.16 -4.72
N LEU A 40 -16.22 1.60 -5.13
CA LEU A 40 -17.38 1.70 -4.26
C LEU A 40 -17.88 0.31 -3.80
N ALA A 41 -17.90 -0.68 -4.70
CA ALA A 41 -18.23 -2.06 -4.38
C ALA A 41 -17.27 -2.64 -3.34
N ASN A 42 -15.95 -2.42 -3.49
CA ASN A 42 -14.97 -2.89 -2.51
C ASN A 42 -15.18 -2.28 -1.11
N TRP A 43 -15.63 -1.03 -1.03
CA TRP A 43 -15.95 -0.39 0.26
C TRP A 43 -17.22 -0.99 0.87
N LEU A 44 -18.25 -1.20 0.07
CA LEU A 44 -19.48 -1.86 0.51
C LEU A 44 -19.19 -3.27 1.05
N ASP A 45 -18.36 -4.05 0.35
CA ASP A 45 -17.95 -5.38 0.80
C ASP A 45 -17.08 -5.33 2.08
N ALA A 46 -16.29 -4.28 2.26
CA ALA A 46 -15.52 -4.07 3.48
C ALA A 46 -16.44 -3.80 4.68
N VAL A 47 -17.42 -2.90 4.54
CA VAL A 47 -18.40 -2.59 5.59
C VAL A 47 -19.22 -3.83 5.94
N ARG A 48 -19.71 -4.57 4.94
CA ARG A 48 -20.47 -5.81 5.15
C ARG A 48 -19.68 -6.89 5.88
N ALA A 49 -18.36 -6.91 5.69
CA ALA A 49 -17.46 -7.82 6.39
C ALA A 49 -16.99 -7.28 7.75
N GLY A 50 -17.55 -6.16 8.24
CA GLY A 50 -17.17 -5.54 9.52
C GLY A 50 -15.79 -4.90 9.52
N ARG A 51 -15.21 -4.61 8.35
CA ARG A 51 -13.90 -3.94 8.22
C ARG A 51 -14.09 -2.43 8.18
N SER A 52 -13.17 -1.71 8.83
CA SER A 52 -13.17 -0.24 8.80
C SER A 52 -12.85 0.31 7.41
N LEU A 53 -13.54 1.38 7.02
CA LEU A 53 -13.24 2.16 5.82
C LEU A 53 -12.14 3.19 6.05
N THR A 54 -11.66 3.34 7.29
CA THR A 54 -10.64 4.31 7.65
C THR A 54 -9.41 4.13 6.77
N SER A 55 -8.99 5.24 6.16
CA SER A 55 -7.63 5.36 5.66
C SER A 55 -6.74 5.44 6.90
N GLU A 56 -6.49 4.30 7.56
CA GLU A 56 -5.16 4.07 8.08
C GLU A 56 -4.27 4.40 6.91
N ALA A 57 -3.56 5.54 6.98
CA ALA A 57 -2.80 6.07 5.87
C ALA A 57 -2.02 4.90 5.31
N ARG A 58 -2.48 4.36 4.17
CA ARG A 58 -1.80 3.27 3.50
C ARG A 58 -0.54 3.95 3.05
N ARG A 59 0.49 3.95 3.92
CA ARG A 59 1.87 4.10 3.52
C ARG A 59 1.95 3.20 2.31
N PRO A 60 2.14 3.76 1.11
CA PRO A 60 2.00 2.99 -0.11
C PRO A 60 2.81 1.73 0.10
N THR A 61 2.13 0.58 0.16
CA THR A 61 2.77 -0.70 0.47
C THR A 61 3.91 -0.95 -0.53
N THR A 62 3.77 -0.38 -1.73
CA THR A 62 4.80 -0.29 -2.76
C THR A 62 6.07 0.43 -2.32
N ASP A 63 6.00 1.53 -1.56
CA ASP A 63 7.18 2.26 -1.09
C ASP A 63 7.85 1.48 0.06
N LEU A 64 7.07 0.86 0.94
CA LEU A 64 7.59 -0.01 2.01
C LEU A 64 8.22 -1.30 1.45
N GLU A 65 7.58 -1.95 0.48
CA GLU A 65 8.08 -3.15 -0.19
C GLU A 65 9.35 -2.85 -0.99
N SER A 66 9.39 -1.69 -1.66
CA SER A 66 10.58 -1.22 -2.38
C SER A 66 11.73 -0.93 -1.41
N GLU A 67 11.44 -0.29 -0.27
CA GLU A 67 12.44 -0.04 0.76
C GLU A 67 12.92 -1.35 1.41
N ILE A 68 12.04 -2.32 1.67
CA ILE A 68 12.41 -3.66 2.16
C ILE A 68 13.33 -4.36 1.15
N SER A 69 13.01 -4.30 -0.15
CA SER A 69 13.83 -4.91 -1.19
C SER A 69 15.23 -4.28 -1.25
N ARG A 70 15.29 -2.95 -1.23
CA ARG A 70 16.54 -2.19 -1.19
C ARG A 70 17.36 -2.53 0.06
N LEU A 71 16.76 -2.49 1.24
CA LEU A 71 17.43 -2.78 2.50
C LEU A 71 17.94 -4.23 2.57
N ARG A 72 17.25 -5.18 1.94
CA ARG A 72 17.72 -6.58 1.81
C ARG A 72 18.93 -6.69 0.89
N ALA A 73 18.93 -5.97 -0.24
CA ALA A 73 20.07 -5.93 -1.15
C ALA A 73 21.30 -5.30 -0.49
N GLU A 74 21.12 -4.19 0.23
CA GLU A 74 22.18 -3.50 0.96
C GLU A 74 22.75 -4.38 2.09
N ASN A 75 21.89 -5.04 2.87
CA ASN A 75 22.34 -6.01 3.87
C ASN A 75 23.12 -7.18 3.27
N ALA A 76 22.75 -7.66 2.08
CA ALA A 76 23.48 -8.72 1.41
C ALA A 76 24.88 -8.27 1.00
N SER A 77 25.02 -7.05 0.44
CA SER A 77 26.32 -6.47 0.09
C SER A 77 27.20 -6.29 1.32
N LEU A 78 26.67 -5.66 2.38
CA LEU A 78 27.42 -5.41 3.61
C LEU A 78 27.89 -6.71 4.29
N LYS A 79 27.07 -7.76 4.26
CA LYS A 79 27.48 -9.08 4.76
C LYS A 79 28.63 -9.66 3.93
N MET A 80 28.56 -9.55 2.61
CA MET A 80 29.63 -10.03 1.72
C MET A 80 30.93 -9.26 1.96
N GLU A 81 30.88 -7.93 2.03
CA GLU A 81 32.03 -7.08 2.32
C GLU A 81 32.66 -7.41 3.67
N ARG A 82 31.84 -7.59 4.71
CA ARG A 82 32.32 -8.01 6.04
C ARG A 82 33.05 -9.35 5.98
N GLU A 83 32.52 -10.34 5.25
CA GLU A 83 33.15 -11.65 5.13
C GLU A 83 34.46 -11.59 4.34
N ILE A 84 34.57 -10.74 3.32
CA ILE A 84 35.83 -10.49 2.60
C ILE A 84 36.86 -9.86 3.54
N LEU A 85 36.48 -8.82 4.28
CA LEU A 85 37.37 -8.14 5.22
C LEU A 85 37.85 -9.06 6.34
N LYS A 86 36.97 -9.93 6.87
CA LYS A 86 37.37 -10.96 7.84
C LYS A 86 38.40 -11.94 7.26
N LYS A 87 38.17 -12.42 6.04
CA LYS A 87 39.11 -13.34 5.37
C LYS A 87 40.46 -12.67 5.14
N ALA A 88 40.46 -11.40 4.73
CA ALA A 88 41.67 -10.61 4.58
C ALA A 88 42.39 -10.41 5.92
N ALA A 89 41.69 -10.00 6.98
CA ALA A 89 42.26 -9.83 8.32
C ALA A 89 42.87 -11.14 8.85
N ALA A 90 42.21 -12.28 8.63
CA ALA A 90 42.74 -13.59 8.99
C ALA A 90 43.99 -13.98 8.19
N PHE A 91 44.11 -13.53 6.94
CA PHE A 91 45.29 -13.74 6.11
C PHE A 91 46.47 -12.88 6.58
N PHE A 92 46.23 -11.62 6.97
CA PHE A 92 47.27 -10.69 7.43
C PHE A 92 47.67 -10.83 8.91
N ALA A 93 46.89 -11.55 9.72
CA ALA A 93 47.22 -11.83 11.12
C ALA A 93 48.17 -13.05 11.31
N ARG A 94 48.82 -13.50 10.23
CA ARG A 94 49.71 -14.65 10.17
C ARG A 94 51.15 -14.23 9.94
#